data_AF-A0A3B4XF29-F1
#
_entry.id   AF-A0A3B4XF29-F1
#
_cell.length_a   1.000
_cell.length_b   1.000
_cell.length_c   1.000
_cell.angle_alpha   90.00
_cell.angle_beta   90.00
_cell.angle_gamma   90.00
#
_symmetry.space_group_name_H-M   'P 1'
#
loop_
_entity.id
_entity.type
_entity.pdbx_description
1 polymer ?
#
loop_
_entity_poly.entity_id
_entity_poly.type
_entity_poly.pdbx_seq_one_letter_code
_entity_poly.pdbx_strand_id
1 'polypeptide(L)'
;MSNPSPLFCISLFALLLLPLSLSCDSIRPPEEVRNDYRGIVQIELDNAVRHQFLRSKLYRWVMTNVVRTLHFLTCKMKKLRLSHTDGLVGSVINSIHCSCLEKSMKEPNTKLKTATRQRRNEQRKSKETRNLCKAKAILSIMTECYEMLNTLLLMNT
;
A
#
# COMPACT_ATOMS: atom_id res chain seq x y z
N MET A 1 43.56 -63.35 -14.71
CA MET A 1 42.39 -62.45 -14.83
C MET A 1 42.57 -61.34 -13.82
N SER A 2 43.15 -60.22 -14.24
CA SER A 2 43.54 -59.13 -13.35
C SER A 2 42.35 -58.18 -13.20
N ASN A 3 41.80 -58.08 -11.99
CA ASN A 3 40.70 -57.16 -11.69
C ASN A 3 41.17 -55.70 -11.86
N PRO A 4 40.47 -54.87 -12.64
CA PRO A 4 40.81 -53.46 -12.74
C PRO A 4 40.60 -52.78 -11.38
N SER A 5 41.60 -52.03 -10.94
CA SER A 5 41.60 -51.28 -9.68
C SER A 5 40.38 -50.35 -9.61
N PRO A 6 39.68 -50.22 -8.47
CA PRO A 6 38.46 -49.42 -8.35
C PRO A 6 38.67 -47.94 -8.71
N LEU A 7 39.88 -47.41 -8.54
CA LEU A 7 40.26 -46.06 -8.97
C LEU A 7 40.21 -45.88 -10.49
N PHE A 8 40.47 -46.93 -11.27
CA PHE A 8 40.42 -46.89 -12.73
C PHE A 8 38.97 -46.79 -13.20
N CYS A 9 38.06 -47.54 -12.56
CA CYS A 9 36.63 -47.47 -12.84
C CYS A 9 36.04 -46.10 -12.47
N ILE A 10 36.42 -45.53 -11.32
CA ILE A 10 35.96 -44.19 -10.90
C ILE A 10 36.51 -43.11 -11.84
N SER A 11 37.75 -43.22 -12.30
CA SER A 11 38.33 -42.31 -13.29
C SER A 11 37.64 -42.39 -14.65
N LEU A 12 37.25 -43.60 -15.08
CA LEU A 12 36.49 -43.81 -16.32
C LEU A 12 35.07 -43.23 -16.23
N PHE A 13 34.39 -43.44 -15.09
CA PHE A 13 33.09 -42.84 -14.84
C PHE A 13 33.18 -41.33 -14.72
N ALA A 14 34.22 -40.79 -14.10
CA ALA A 14 34.47 -39.35 -14.10
C ALA A 14 34.63 -38.82 -15.52
N LEU A 15 35.35 -39.50 -16.42
CA LEU A 15 35.50 -39.09 -17.83
C LEU A 15 34.21 -39.25 -18.66
N LEU A 16 33.37 -40.24 -18.36
CA LEU A 16 32.06 -40.46 -19.03
C LEU A 16 30.95 -39.54 -18.49
N LEU A 17 31.06 -39.11 -17.23
CA LEU A 17 30.15 -38.17 -16.55
C LEU A 17 30.67 -36.73 -16.59
N LEU A 18 31.95 -36.52 -16.95
CA LEU A 18 32.51 -35.23 -17.37
C LEU A 18 31.75 -34.86 -18.65
N PRO A 19 31.02 -33.77 -18.63
CA PRO A 19 29.63 -33.88 -19.03
C PRO A 19 29.47 -33.68 -20.54
N LEU A 20 28.42 -34.27 -21.11
CA LEU A 20 27.76 -33.75 -22.32
C LEU A 20 27.51 -32.22 -22.25
N SER A 21 27.56 -31.61 -21.06
CA SER A 21 27.55 -30.16 -20.81
C SER A 21 28.80 -29.39 -21.27
N LEU A 22 29.92 -30.06 -21.56
CA LEU A 22 31.14 -29.43 -22.13
C LEU A 22 31.21 -29.57 -23.66
N SER A 23 30.31 -30.34 -24.28
CA SER A 23 30.17 -30.44 -25.72
C SER A 23 29.48 -29.19 -26.28
N CYS A 24 30.17 -28.05 -26.20
CA CYS A 24 29.73 -26.79 -26.80
C CYS A 24 30.12 -26.75 -28.30
N ASP A 25 29.85 -27.83 -29.03
CA ASP A 25 30.12 -27.94 -30.48
C ASP A 25 29.07 -27.22 -31.33
N SER A 26 28.10 -26.56 -30.67
CA SER A 26 27.12 -25.70 -31.33
C SER A 26 27.82 -24.43 -31.83
N ILE A 27 28.36 -24.48 -33.04
CA ILE A 27 28.88 -23.31 -33.77
C ILE A 27 27.67 -22.52 -34.28
N ARG A 28 26.93 -21.89 -33.37
CA ARG A 28 25.98 -20.85 -33.80
C ARG A 28 26.78 -19.65 -34.28
N PRO A 29 26.43 -19.06 -35.44
CA PRO A 29 27.03 -17.82 -35.88
C PRO A 29 26.97 -16.78 -34.75
N PRO A 30 28.07 -16.07 -34.45
CA PRO A 30 28.08 -15.03 -33.42
C PRO A 30 26.98 -13.98 -33.60
N GLU A 31 26.57 -13.76 -34.85
CA GLU A 31 25.48 -12.86 -35.23
C GLU A 31 24.12 -13.34 -34.69
N GLU A 32 23.82 -14.63 -34.80
CA GLU A 32 22.58 -15.23 -34.28
C GLU A 32 22.54 -15.17 -32.76
N VAL A 33 23.65 -15.53 -32.10
CA VAL A 33 23.78 -15.45 -30.64
C VAL A 33 23.60 -14.01 -30.14
N ARG A 34 24.20 -13.04 -30.85
CA ARG A 34 24.05 -11.62 -30.52
C ARG A 34 22.62 -11.14 -30.68
N ASN A 35 21.93 -11.55 -31.74
CA ASN A 35 20.55 -11.16 -32.01
C ASN A 35 19.58 -11.79 -31.00
N ASP A 36 19.75 -13.07 -30.67
CA ASP A 36 18.97 -13.77 -29.64
C ASP A 36 19.16 -13.08 -28.28
N TYR A 37 20.41 -12.84 -27.89
CA TYR A 37 20.73 -12.17 -26.63
C TYR A 37 20.12 -10.76 -26.58
N ARG A 38 20.26 -9.98 -27.65
CA ARG A 38 19.65 -8.64 -27.76
C ARG A 38 18.13 -8.73 -27.60
N GLY A 39 17.47 -9.68 -28.27
CA GLY A 39 16.02 -9.86 -28.19
C GLY A 39 15.56 -10.19 -26.77
N ILE A 40 16.25 -11.12 -26.10
CA ILE A 40 15.95 -11.49 -24.71
C ILE A 40 16.12 -10.30 -23.78
N VAL A 41 17.28 -9.62 -23.85
CA VAL A 41 17.56 -8.45 -23.01
C VAL A 41 16.54 -7.33 -23.25
N GLN A 42 16.16 -7.08 -24.50
CA GLN A 42 15.15 -6.07 -24.84
C GLN A 42 13.78 -6.42 -24.24
N ILE A 43 13.34 -7.67 -24.36
CA ILE A 43 12.07 -8.14 -23.78
C ILE A 43 12.09 -8.02 -22.26
N GLU A 44 13.19 -8.42 -21.61
CA GLU A 44 13.32 -8.33 -20.16
C GLU A 44 13.35 -6.87 -19.68
N LEU A 45 14.07 -6.00 -20.38
CA LEU A 45 14.09 -4.56 -20.10
C LEU A 45 12.69 -3.93 -20.27
N ASP A 46 12.01 -4.21 -21.38
CA ASP A 46 10.66 -3.69 -21.64
C ASP A 46 9.65 -4.20 -20.60
N ASN A 47 9.75 -5.48 -20.21
CA ASN A 47 8.94 -6.03 -19.14
C ASN A 47 9.24 -5.35 -17.80
N ALA A 48 10.51 -5.16 -17.45
CA ALA A 48 10.91 -4.49 -16.21
C ALA A 48 10.39 -3.04 -16.15
N VAL A 49 10.54 -2.28 -17.25
CA VAL A 49 10.03 -0.91 -17.37
C VAL A 49 8.50 -0.89 -17.25
N ARG A 50 7.80 -1.79 -17.94
CA ARG A 50 6.34 -1.88 -17.86
C ARG A 50 5.86 -2.24 -16.46
N HIS A 51 6.52 -3.18 -15.79
CA HIS A 51 6.21 -3.53 -14.40
C HIS A 51 6.44 -2.36 -13.45
N GLN A 52 7.56 -1.64 -13.58
CA GLN A 52 7.85 -0.47 -12.78
C GLN A 52 6.82 0.66 -13.02
N PHE A 53 6.46 0.90 -14.28
CA PHE A 53 5.43 1.88 -14.65
C PHE A 53 4.07 1.52 -14.04
N LEU A 54 3.60 0.30 -14.24
CA LEU A 54 2.32 -0.17 -13.68
C LEU A 54 2.29 -0.07 -12.16
N ARG A 55 3.38 -0.46 -11.51
CA ARG A 55 3.53 -0.38 -10.05
C ARG A 55 3.50 1.07 -9.56
N SER A 56 4.21 1.99 -10.21
CA SER A 56 4.18 3.42 -9.86
C SER A 56 2.79 4.04 -10.05
N LYS A 57 2.07 3.64 -11.12
CA LYS A 57 0.71 4.09 -11.41
C LYS A 57 -0.28 3.59 -10.37
N LEU A 58 -0.20 2.31 -10.00
CA LEU A 58 -0.99 1.73 -8.92
C LEU A 58 -0.72 2.44 -7.59
N TYR A 59 0.55 2.61 -7.24
CA TYR A 59 0.96 3.33 -6.04
C TYR A 59 0.35 4.73 -5.97
N ARG A 60 0.50 5.52 -7.03
CA ARG A 60 -0.08 6.88 -7.10
C ARG A 60 -1.59 6.86 -6.92
N TRP A 61 -2.28 5.92 -7.57
CA TRP A 61 -3.73 5.80 -7.48
C TRP A 61 -4.19 5.45 -6.06
N VAL A 62 -3.56 4.44 -5.43
CA VAL A 62 -3.91 4.03 -4.06
C VAL A 62 -3.60 5.17 -3.07
N MET A 63 -2.43 5.81 -3.17
CA MET A 63 -2.06 6.96 -2.33
C MET A 63 -3.09 8.09 -2.44
N THR A 64 -3.51 8.43 -3.67
CA THR A 64 -4.51 9.48 -3.88
C THR A 64 -5.84 9.13 -3.22
N ASN A 65 -6.31 7.89 -3.35
CA ASN A 65 -7.57 7.45 -2.74
C ASN A 65 -7.49 7.41 -1.21
N VAL A 66 -6.38 6.93 -0.66
CA VAL A 66 -6.18 6.88 0.80
C VAL A 66 -6.13 8.29 1.37
N VAL A 67 -5.33 9.19 0.80
CA VAL A 67 -5.24 10.59 1.24
C VAL A 67 -6.61 11.29 1.16
N ARG A 68 -7.35 11.09 0.06
CA ARG A 68 -8.70 11.62 -0.10
C ARG A 68 -9.67 11.08 0.95
N THR A 69 -9.56 9.80 1.29
CA THR A 69 -10.40 9.15 2.30
C THR A 69 -10.07 9.68 3.69
N LEU A 70 -8.79 9.76 4.04
CA LEU A 70 -8.32 10.34 5.29
C LEU A 70 -8.79 11.79 5.45
N HIS A 71 -8.68 12.62 4.41
CA HIS A 71 -9.18 14.00 4.43
C HIS A 71 -10.69 14.05 4.69
N PHE A 72 -11.48 13.28 3.93
CA PHE A 72 -12.93 13.24 4.09
C PHE A 72 -13.35 12.81 5.50
N LEU A 73 -12.74 11.74 6.00
CA LEU A 73 -13.00 11.18 7.33
C LEU A 73 -12.62 12.15 8.44
N THR A 74 -11.45 12.77 8.33
CA THR A 74 -10.97 13.78 9.27
C THR A 74 -11.90 14.98 9.33
N CYS A 75 -12.35 15.48 8.17
CA CYS A 75 -13.33 16.56 8.12
C CYS A 75 -14.70 16.17 8.66
N LYS A 76 -15.10 14.91 8.52
CA LYS A 76 -16.31 14.38 9.13
C LYS A 76 -16.17 14.28 10.65
N MET A 77 -15.00 13.89 11.15
CA MET A 77 -14.69 13.83 12.58
C MET A 77 -14.66 15.23 13.21
N LYS A 78 -14.05 16.22 12.55
CA LYS A 78 -14.07 17.64 12.98
C LYS A 78 -15.51 18.15 13.20
N LYS A 79 -16.47 17.72 12.36
CA LYS A 79 -17.89 18.10 12.49
C LYS A 79 -18.61 17.45 13.68
N LEU A 80 -18.08 16.38 14.26
CA LEU A 80 -18.66 15.72 15.44
C LEU A 80 -18.45 16.55 16.73
N ARG A 81 -17.49 17.48 16.72
CA ARG A 81 -17.14 18.38 17.86
C ARG A 81 -16.86 17.60 19.16
N LEU A 82 -16.06 16.54 19.05
CA LEU A 82 -15.62 15.75 20.18
C LEU A 82 -14.22 16.22 20.60
N SER A 83 -14.10 16.84 21.77
CA SER A 83 -12.83 17.44 22.25
C SER A 83 -11.65 16.47 22.23
N HIS A 84 -11.87 15.20 22.59
CA HIS A 84 -10.83 14.17 22.60
C HIS A 84 -10.32 13.78 21.20
N THR A 85 -10.98 14.21 20.12
CA THR A 85 -10.53 13.96 18.73
C THR A 85 -9.80 15.14 18.10
N ASP A 86 -9.76 16.30 18.76
CA ASP A 86 -9.21 17.53 18.16
C ASP A 86 -7.72 17.41 17.85
N GLY A 87 -6.95 16.79 18.75
CA GLY A 87 -5.52 16.54 18.54
C GLY A 87 -5.26 15.64 17.33
N LEU A 88 -6.03 14.56 17.18
CA LEU A 88 -5.93 13.67 16.02
C LEU A 88 -6.31 14.39 14.73
N VAL A 89 -7.45 15.11 14.73
CA VAL A 89 -7.93 15.86 13.57
C VAL A 89 -6.88 16.88 13.12
N GLY A 90 -6.28 17.62 14.05
CA GLY A 90 -5.22 18.58 13.76
C GLY A 90 -3.98 17.90 13.16
N SER A 91 -3.54 16.80 13.76
CA SER A 91 -2.38 16.03 13.28
C SER A 91 -2.55 15.55 11.84
N VAL A 92 -3.71 14.96 11.52
CA VAL A 92 -3.97 14.43 10.17
C VAL A 92 -4.12 15.55 9.12
N ILE A 93 -4.78 16.66 9.46
CA ILE A 93 -4.87 17.83 8.57
C ILE A 93 -3.48 18.38 8.26
N ASN A 94 -2.62 18.50 9.29
CA ASN A 94 -1.26 18.99 9.13
C ASN A 94 -0.41 18.03 8.28
N SER A 95 -0.55 16.72 8.48
CA SER A 95 0.17 15.71 7.70
C SER A 95 -0.24 15.67 6.22
N ILE A 96 -1.51 15.91 5.92
CA ILE A 96 -2.03 15.90 4.53
C ILE A 96 -1.88 17.27 3.85
N HIS A 97 -1.60 18.33 4.62
CA HIS A 97 -1.58 19.72 4.16
C HIS A 97 -2.89 20.15 3.47
N CYS A 98 -4.03 19.64 3.96
CA CYS A 98 -5.34 19.96 3.39
C CYS A 98 -6.38 20.28 4.47
N SER A 99 -6.79 21.55 4.51
CA SER A 99 -7.79 22.05 5.44
C SER A 99 -9.20 21.55 5.10
N CYS A 100 -10.07 21.46 6.11
CA CYS A 100 -11.49 21.22 5.90
C CYS A 100 -12.21 22.52 5.56
N LEU A 101 -13.07 22.52 4.54
CA LEU A 101 -13.90 23.67 4.22
C LEU A 101 -14.84 23.97 5.41
N GLU A 102 -14.70 25.15 6.01
CA GLU A 102 -15.63 25.65 7.01
C GLU A 102 -16.92 26.08 6.33
N LYS A 103 -18.00 25.32 6.51
CA LYS A 103 -19.33 25.87 6.26
C LYS A 103 -19.58 26.91 7.34
N SER A 104 -19.77 28.17 6.93
CA SER A 104 -20.09 29.28 7.80
C SER A 104 -21.15 28.86 8.82
N MET A 105 -20.81 28.98 10.10
CA MET A 105 -21.79 28.83 11.16
C MET A 105 -22.77 29.99 11.00
N LYS A 106 -23.94 29.76 10.38
CA LYS A 106 -25.07 30.65 10.59
C LYS A 106 -25.29 30.77 12.09
N GLU A 107 -25.25 32.01 12.59
CA GLU A 107 -25.50 32.36 13.98
C GLU A 107 -26.68 31.57 14.55
N PRO A 108 -26.56 31.05 15.78
CA PRO A 108 -27.69 30.45 16.45
C PRO A 108 -28.67 31.56 16.79
N ASN A 109 -29.71 31.73 15.97
CA ASN A 109 -30.83 32.63 16.26
C ASN A 109 -31.34 32.38 17.69
N THR A 110 -31.03 33.32 18.57
CA THR A 110 -31.44 33.35 19.97
C THR A 110 -32.94 33.58 20.06
N LYS A 111 -33.73 32.51 19.99
CA LYS A 111 -35.10 32.51 20.50
C LYS A 111 -35.15 31.67 21.77
N LEU A 112 -35.09 32.40 22.89
CA LEU A 112 -35.29 31.91 24.24
C LEU A 112 -36.70 31.29 24.34
N LYS A 113 -36.78 29.95 24.35
CA LYS A 113 -37.98 29.21 24.74
C LYS A 113 -37.65 28.32 25.93
N THR A 114 -38.11 28.76 27.09
CA THR A 114 -38.19 28.04 28.36
C THR A 114 -39.33 27.03 28.29
N ALA A 115 -38.99 25.75 28.12
CA ALA A 115 -39.85 24.62 28.49
C ALA A 115 -39.01 23.33 28.56
N THR A 116 -39.10 22.67 29.73
CA THR A 116 -38.74 21.28 30.03
C THR A 116 -37.25 20.91 29.95
N ARG A 117 -36.54 21.14 31.06
CA ARG A 117 -35.09 20.92 31.23
C ARG A 117 -34.68 19.43 31.22
N GLN A 118 -35.60 18.51 31.52
CA GLN A 118 -35.27 17.09 31.72
C GLN A 118 -35.19 16.30 30.40
N ARG A 119 -36.14 16.47 29.48
CA ARG A 119 -36.12 15.84 28.14
C ARG A 119 -34.89 16.22 27.30
N ARG A 120 -34.32 17.41 27.50
CA ARG A 120 -33.13 17.88 26.77
C ARG A 120 -31.84 17.14 27.17
N ASN A 121 -31.71 16.69 28.42
CA ASN A 121 -30.48 16.04 28.88
C ASN A 121 -30.35 14.60 28.36
N GLU A 122 -31.43 13.83 28.31
CA GLU A 122 -31.42 12.49 27.70
C GLU A 122 -31.13 12.56 26.20
N GLN A 123 -31.76 13.51 25.51
CA GLN A 123 -31.52 13.72 24.08
C GLN A 123 -30.07 14.15 23.79
N ARG A 124 -29.45 14.94 24.68
CA ARG A 124 -28.03 15.29 24.60
C ARG A 124 -27.12 14.07 24.81
N LYS A 125 -27.37 13.27 25.84
CA LYS A 125 -26.61 12.04 26.10
C LYS A 125 -26.70 11.05 24.93
N SER A 126 -27.89 10.84 24.38
CA SER A 126 -28.09 9.98 23.20
C SER A 126 -27.34 10.48 21.95
N LYS A 127 -27.27 11.81 21.75
CA LYS A 127 -26.51 12.41 20.65
C LYS A 127 -25.01 12.23 20.84
N GLU A 128 -24.52 12.39 22.06
CA GLU A 128 -23.11 12.23 22.42
C GLU A 128 -22.65 10.78 22.22
N THR A 129 -23.41 9.80 22.71
CA THR A 129 -23.12 8.38 22.47
C THR A 129 -23.13 8.04 20.98
N ARG A 130 -24.10 8.56 20.22
CA ARG A 130 -24.13 8.38 18.76
C ARG A 130 -22.91 8.98 18.07
N ASN A 131 -22.45 10.16 18.51
CA ASN A 131 -21.26 10.78 17.96
C ASN A 131 -19.99 9.99 18.30
N LEU A 132 -19.88 9.46 19.52
CA LEU A 132 -18.79 8.56 19.91
C LEU A 132 -18.75 7.31 19.03
N CYS A 133 -19.90 6.66 18.76
CA CYS A 133 -19.94 5.51 17.85
C CYS A 133 -19.50 5.88 16.43
N LYS A 134 -19.91 7.04 15.91
CA LYS A 134 -19.44 7.54 14.61
C LYS A 134 -17.94 7.80 14.59
N ALA A 135 -17.39 8.37 15.67
CA ALA A 135 -15.96 8.63 15.78
C ALA A 135 -15.17 7.33 15.81
N LYS A 136 -15.61 6.32 16.56
CA LYS A 136 -15.00 4.98 16.55
C LYS A 136 -15.01 4.35 15.16
N ALA A 137 -16.14 4.42 14.45
CA ALA A 137 -16.22 3.91 13.08
C ALA A 137 -15.26 4.63 12.14
N ILE A 138 -15.14 5.97 12.26
CA ILE A 138 -14.17 6.74 11.48
C ILE A 138 -12.74 6.31 11.82
N LEU A 139 -12.40 6.18 13.10
CA LEU A 139 -11.08 5.74 13.55
C LEU A 139 -10.70 4.38 12.96
N SER A 140 -11.63 3.42 12.96
CA SER A 140 -11.40 2.10 12.36
C SER A 140 -10.95 2.20 10.90
N ILE A 141 -11.69 2.98 10.09
CA ILE A 141 -11.36 3.15 8.66
C ILE A 141 -10.04 3.94 8.48
N MET A 142 -9.76 4.91 9.36
CA MET A 142 -8.49 5.63 9.33
C MET A 142 -7.31 4.70 9.64
N THR A 143 -7.47 3.77 10.59
CA THR A 143 -6.46 2.75 10.88
C THR A 143 -6.19 1.88 9.66
N GLU A 144 -7.23 1.37 8.99
CA GLU A 144 -7.09 0.61 7.74
C GLU A 144 -6.35 1.43 6.66
N CYS A 145 -6.67 2.71 6.53
CA CYS A 145 -5.96 3.61 5.61
C CYS A 145 -4.46 3.69 5.93
N TYR A 146 -4.07 3.82 7.21
CA TYR A 146 -2.67 3.85 7.62
C TYR A 146 -1.96 2.51 7.41
N GLU A 147 -2.64 1.39 7.63
CA GLU A 147 -2.11 0.06 7.33
C GLU A 147 -1.84 -0.13 5.83
N MET A 148 -2.75 0.36 4.98
CA MET A 148 -2.53 0.38 3.53
C MET A 148 -1.31 1.25 3.14
N LEU A 149 -1.15 2.43 3.77
CA LEU A 149 0.02 3.28 3.54
C LEU A 149 1.33 2.57 3.93
N ASN A 150 1.35 1.93 5.10
CA ASN A 150 2.51 1.19 5.60
C ASN A 150 2.88 0.03 4.66
N THR A 151 1.89 -0.72 4.19
CA THR A 151 2.11 -1.83 3.24
C THR A 151 2.71 -1.32 1.93
N LEU A 152 2.25 -0.18 1.41
CA LEU A 152 2.80 0.42 0.19
C LEU A 152 4.23 0.93 0.37
N LEU A 153 4.56 1.47 1.55
CA LEU A 153 5.92 1.90 1.87
C LEU A 153 6.87 0.70 1.94
N LEU A 154 6.45 -0.39 2.56
CA LEU A 154 7.24 -1.62 2.68
C LEU A 154 7.47 -2.31 1.33
N MET A 155 6.53 -2.22 0.39
CA MET A 155 6.75 -2.78 -0.93
C MET A 155 7.86 -2.03 -1.68
N ASN A 156 8.09 -0.74 -1.39
CA ASN A 156 9.01 0.16 -2.11
C ASN A 156 10.46 0.19 -1.59
N THR A 157 10.75 -0.52 -0.49
CA THR A 157 12.11 -0.80 0.00
C THR A 157 12.57 -2.18 -0.46
#